data_AF-A0A353NZ97-F1
#
_entry.id   AF-A0A353NZ97-F1
#
_cell.length_a   1.000
_cell.length_b   1.000
_cell.length_c   1.000
_cell.angle_alpha   90.00
_cell.angle_beta   90.00
_cell.angle_gamma   90.00
#
_symmetry.space_group_name_H-M   'P 1'
#
loop_
_entity.id
_entity.type
_entity.pdbx_description
1 polymer ?
#
loop_
_entity_poly.entity_id
_entity_poly.type
_entity_poly.pdbx_seq_one_letter_code
_entity_poly.pdbx_strand_id
1 'polypeptide(L)'
;MDKYQKLIAQLSELKNILEDARATLQWHKLKVFEKNLNPSNKIFFQDHTPEQLARQQTDFWLISANVDVLLQSTSIRKYPEYRKEFKKLCMQFYYLGSDVRVY
;
A
#
# COMPACT_ATOMS: atom_id res chain seq x y z
N MET A 1 6.01 -3.90 -24.59
CA MET A 1 6.67 -3.32 -23.40
C MET A 1 7.79 -4.24 -22.97
N ASP A 2 8.97 -3.69 -22.72
CA ASP A 2 10.11 -4.43 -22.15
C ASP A 2 9.75 -4.91 -20.73
N LYS A 3 10.13 -6.15 -20.37
CA LYS A 3 9.88 -6.74 -19.04
C LYS A 3 10.47 -5.87 -17.93
N TYR A 4 11.57 -5.17 -18.19
CA TYR A 4 12.16 -4.19 -17.26
C TYR A 4 11.29 -2.96 -17.05
N GLN A 5 10.82 -2.33 -18.13
CA GLN A 5 9.94 -1.18 -18.03
C GLN A 5 8.65 -1.53 -17.30
N LYS A 6 8.10 -2.73 -17.55
CA LYS A 6 6.94 -3.23 -16.80
C LYS A 6 7.23 -3.40 -15.31
N LEU A 7 8.38 -3.96 -14.95
CA LEU A 7 8.79 -4.11 -13.55
C LEU A 7 8.94 -2.76 -12.84
N ILE A 8 9.61 -1.80 -13.49
CA ILE A 8 9.81 -0.46 -12.93
C ILE A 8 8.47 0.24 -12.71
N ALA A 9 7.56 0.16 -13.69
CA ALA A 9 6.21 0.71 -13.56
C ALA A 9 5.45 0.09 -12.39
N GLN A 10 5.47 -1.24 -12.26
CA GLN A 10 4.76 -1.93 -11.18
C GLN A 10 5.37 -1.66 -9.79
N LEU A 11 6.70 -1.53 -9.68
CA LEU A 11 7.34 -1.11 -8.43
C LEU A 11 6.97 0.33 -8.06
N SER A 12 6.86 1.22 -9.03
CA SER A 12 6.37 2.59 -8.79
C SER A 12 4.91 2.60 -8.36
N GLU A 13 4.09 1.74 -8.94
CA GLU A 13 2.66 1.62 -8.59
C GLU A 13 2.48 1.11 -7.16
N LEU A 14 3.26 0.11 -6.73
CA LEU A 14 3.28 -0.36 -5.34
C LEU A 14 3.67 0.75 -4.35
N LYS A 15 4.59 1.64 -4.72
CA LYS A 15 4.97 2.80 -3.90
C LYS A 15 3.81 3.78 -3.75
N ASN A 16 3.15 4.12 -4.84
CA ASN A 16 2.02 5.04 -4.83
C ASN A 16 0.88 4.49 -3.96
N ILE A 17 0.56 3.19 -4.10
CA ILE A 17 -0.45 2.53 -3.26
C ILE A 17 -0.09 2.60 -1.77
N LEU A 18 1.20 2.44 -1.42
CA LEU A 18 1.66 2.57 -0.04
C LEU A 18 1.54 3.99 0.51
N GLU A 19 1.88 4.99 -0.30
CA GLU A 19 1.76 6.41 0.09
C GLU A 19 0.28 6.78 0.28
N ASP A 20 -0.58 6.37 -0.65
CA ASP A 20 -2.02 6.60 -0.56
C ASP A 20 -2.63 5.88 0.65
N ALA A 21 -2.28 4.61 0.88
CA ALA A 21 -2.76 3.85 2.03
C ALA A 21 -2.30 4.48 3.36
N ARG A 22 -1.09 5.04 3.41
CA ARG A 22 -0.61 5.78 4.59
C ARG A 22 -1.41 7.05 4.80
N ALA A 23 -1.68 7.82 3.75
CA ALA A 23 -2.48 9.03 3.84
C ALA A 23 -3.92 8.71 4.31
N THR A 24 -4.53 7.68 3.74
CA THR A 24 -5.85 7.18 4.13
C THR A 24 -5.87 6.74 5.60
N LEU A 25 -4.84 6.04 6.07
CA LEU A 25 -4.72 5.64 7.48
C LEU A 25 -4.59 6.84 8.42
N GLN A 26 -3.75 7.83 8.08
CA GLN A 26 -3.58 9.04 8.89
C GLN A 26 -4.88 9.82 8.98
N TRP A 27 -5.61 9.94 7.87
CA TRP A 27 -6.93 10.54 7.85
C TRP A 27 -7.93 9.80 8.74
N HIS A 28 -7.92 8.47 8.72
CA HIS A 28 -8.75 7.66 9.61
C HIS A 28 -8.43 7.90 11.09
N LYS A 29 -7.14 7.91 11.44
CA LYS A 29 -6.68 8.17 12.81
C LYS A 29 -7.13 9.54 13.32
N LEU A 30 -7.01 10.58 12.48
CA LEU A 30 -7.48 11.92 12.80
C LEU A 30 -9.00 11.94 13.06
N LYS A 31 -9.79 11.29 12.19
CA LYS A 31 -11.25 11.18 12.40
C LYS A 31 -11.61 10.46 13.70
N VAL A 32 -10.95 9.34 14.00
CA VAL A 32 -11.19 8.59 15.24
C VAL A 32 -10.84 9.45 16.46
N PHE A 33 -9.72 10.17 16.40
CA PHE A 33 -9.30 11.09 17.46
C PHE A 33 -10.30 12.23 17.67
N GLU A 34 -10.78 12.89 16.62
CA GLU A 34 -11.79 13.94 16.70
C GLU A 34 -13.12 13.43 17.26
N LYS A 35 -13.56 12.24 16.82
CA LYS A 35 -14.78 11.60 17.33
C LYS A 35 -14.67 11.29 18.83
N ASN A 36 -13.50 10.90 19.32
CA ASN A 36 -13.26 10.61 20.73
C ASN A 36 -13.21 11.87 21.60
N LEU A 37 -12.64 12.98 21.09
CA LEU A 37 -12.54 14.24 21.83
C LEU A 37 -13.84 15.06 21.83
N ASN A 38 -14.62 14.99 20.74
CA ASN A 38 -15.82 15.80 20.61
C ASN A 38 -16.93 15.00 19.92
N PRO A 39 -17.58 14.06 20.64
CA PRO A 39 -18.59 13.17 20.07
C PRO A 39 -19.82 13.90 19.49
N SER A 40 -20.00 15.17 19.86
CA SER A 40 -21.02 16.09 19.33
C SER A 40 -20.69 16.62 17.94
N ASN A 41 -19.40 16.71 17.59
CA ASN A 41 -18.90 17.05 16.25
C ASN A 41 -18.79 15.75 15.43
N LYS A 42 -19.94 15.11 15.17
CA LYS A 42 -20.00 14.09 14.12
C LYS A 42 -19.75 14.78 12.79
N ILE A 43 -18.52 14.72 12.31
CA ILE A 43 -18.24 15.10 10.93
C ILE A 43 -18.98 14.07 10.05
N PHE A 44 -20.10 14.48 9.45
CA PHE A 44 -21.01 13.64 8.66
C PHE A 44 -20.47 13.34 7.25
N PHE A 45 -19.22 12.90 7.12
CA PHE A 45 -18.73 12.34 5.85
C PHE A 45 -18.94 10.84 5.87
N GLN A 46 -19.49 10.28 4.78
CA GLN A 46 -19.47 8.84 4.56
C GLN A 46 -18.02 8.36 4.70
N ASP A 47 -17.76 7.49 5.66
CA ASP A 47 -16.41 7.01 5.93
C ASP A 47 -16.08 5.87 4.99
N HIS A 48 -15.70 6.21 3.77
CA HIS A 48 -15.23 5.24 2.76
C HIS A 48 -13.81 4.73 3.05
N THR A 49 -13.17 5.17 4.14
CA THR A 49 -11.80 4.79 4.48
C THR A 49 -11.60 3.27 4.57
N PRO A 50 -12.49 2.48 5.21
CA PRO A 50 -12.36 1.02 5.21
C PRO A 50 -12.41 0.41 3.81
N GLU A 51 -13.32 0.90 2.95
CA GLU A 51 -13.48 0.44 1.57
C GLU A 51 -12.26 0.81 0.71
N GLN A 52 -11.71 2.02 0.91
CA GLN A 52 -10.50 2.50 0.24
C GLN A 52 -9.28 1.67 0.65
N LEU A 53 -9.10 1.40 1.95
CA LEU A 53 -8.00 0.57 2.45
C LEU A 53 -8.11 -0.88 1.93
N ALA A 54 -9.32 -1.45 1.90
CA ALA A 54 -9.55 -2.79 1.35
C ALA A 54 -9.22 -2.87 -0.14
N ARG A 55 -9.57 -1.83 -0.91
CA ARG A 55 -9.21 -1.74 -2.33
C ARG A 55 -7.71 -1.62 -2.53
N GLN A 56 -7.04 -0.72 -1.80
CA GLN A 56 -5.59 -0.54 -1.85
C GLN A 56 -4.85 -1.85 -1.49
N GLN A 57 -5.35 -2.59 -0.50
CA GLN A 57 -4.80 -3.91 -0.15
C GLN A 57 -4.93 -4.92 -1.29
N THR A 58 -6.10 -4.96 -1.93
CA THR A 58 -6.34 -5.86 -3.07
C THR A 58 -5.42 -5.52 -4.24
N ASP A 59 -5.31 -4.23 -4.58
CA ASP A 59 -4.45 -3.75 -5.66
C ASP A 59 -2.97 -4.05 -5.36
N PHE A 60 -2.53 -3.84 -4.12
CA PHE A 60 -1.16 -4.15 -3.69
C PHE A 60 -0.83 -5.64 -3.86
N TRP A 61 -1.73 -6.54 -3.48
CA TRP A 61 -1.53 -7.99 -3.65
C TRP A 61 -1.47 -8.41 -5.11
N LEU A 62 -2.37 -7.88 -5.94
CA LEU A 62 -2.40 -8.18 -7.37
C LEU A 62 -1.10 -7.76 -8.07
N ILE A 63 -0.63 -6.53 -7.79
CA ILE A 63 0.60 -6.03 -8.40
C ILE A 63 1.81 -6.76 -7.83
N SER A 64 1.82 -7.09 -6.54
CA SER A 64 2.90 -7.87 -5.92
C SER A 64 3.06 -9.25 -6.55
N ALA A 65 1.96 -9.95 -6.85
CA ALA A 65 2.01 -11.23 -7.55
C ALA A 65 2.63 -11.08 -8.96
N ASN A 66 2.26 -10.01 -9.69
CA ASN A 66 2.84 -9.73 -11.00
C ASN A 66 4.34 -9.40 -10.93
N VAL A 67 4.75 -8.61 -9.93
CA VAL A 67 6.16 -8.26 -9.69
C VAL A 67 6.98 -9.51 -9.37
N ASP A 68 6.46 -10.43 -8.54
CA ASP A 68 7.15 -11.67 -8.23
C ASP A 68 7.40 -12.52 -9.49
N VAL A 69 6.37 -12.68 -10.34
CA VAL A 69 6.50 -13.37 -11.63
C VAL A 69 7.57 -12.72 -12.53
N LEU A 70 7.60 -11.39 -12.60
CA LEU A 70 8.62 -10.67 -13.39
C LEU A 70 10.03 -10.89 -12.83
N LEU A 71 10.19 -10.82 -11.50
CA LEU A 71 11.47 -11.02 -10.82
C LEU A 71 12.01 -12.44 -11.00
N GLN A 72 11.14 -13.44 -11.15
CA GLN A 72 11.54 -14.83 -11.40
C GLN A 72 12.19 -15.04 -12.78
N SER A 73 11.96 -14.12 -13.73
CA SER A 73 12.53 -14.19 -15.08
C SER A 73 14.07 -14.16 -15.07
N THR A 74 14.69 -14.98 -15.91
CA THR A 74 16.14 -15.13 -16.00
C THR A 74 16.88 -13.84 -16.39
N SER A 75 16.25 -12.96 -17.15
CA SER A 75 16.80 -11.65 -17.50
C SER A 75 16.95 -10.75 -16.27
N ILE A 76 15.92 -10.69 -15.43
CA ILE A 76 15.86 -9.78 -14.27
C ILE A 76 16.70 -10.27 -13.08
N ARG A 77 17.02 -11.57 -12.99
CA ARG A 77 17.85 -12.14 -11.92
C ARG A 77 19.21 -11.46 -11.73
N LYS A 78 19.74 -10.81 -12.77
CA LYS A 78 21.02 -10.08 -12.73
C LYS A 78 20.96 -8.77 -11.92
N TYR A 79 19.77 -8.33 -11.52
CA TYR A 79 19.52 -7.03 -10.89
C TYR A 79 18.90 -7.23 -9.49
N PRO A 80 19.73 -7.57 -8.48
CA PRO A 80 19.26 -7.86 -7.13
C PRO A 80 18.60 -6.67 -6.43
N GLU A 81 18.87 -5.44 -6.86
CA GLU A 81 18.29 -4.21 -6.33
C GLU A 81 16.76 -4.18 -6.43
N TYR A 82 16.17 -4.70 -7.52
CA TYR A 82 14.71 -4.72 -7.67
C TYR A 82 14.04 -5.70 -6.71
N ARG A 83 14.72 -6.81 -6.37
CA ARG A 83 14.23 -7.74 -5.33
C ARG A 83 14.30 -7.10 -3.95
N LYS A 84 15.39 -6.37 -3.66
CA LYS A 84 15.53 -5.64 -2.40
C LYS A 84 14.45 -4.58 -2.26
N GLU A 85 14.19 -3.82 -3.32
CA GLU A 85 13.16 -2.80 -3.34
C GLU A 85 11.77 -3.41 -3.17
N PHE A 86 11.44 -4.47 -3.92
CA PHE A 86 10.17 -5.17 -3.76
C PHE A 86 9.98 -5.68 -2.31
N LYS A 87 11.00 -6.31 -1.73
CA LYS A 87 10.96 -6.78 -0.33
C LYS A 87 10.74 -5.63 0.65
N LYS A 88 11.38 -4.48 0.42
CA LYS A 88 11.19 -3.26 1.22
C LYS A 88 9.74 -2.78 1.18
N LEU A 89 9.14 -2.74 -0.01
CA LEU A 89 7.73 -2.33 -0.18
C LEU A 89 6.78 -3.30 0.55
N CYS A 90 6.98 -4.62 0.42
CA CYS A 90 6.18 -5.61 1.14
C CYS A 90 6.31 -5.48 2.67
N MET A 91 7.51 -5.21 3.19
CA MET A 91 7.68 -4.95 4.62
C MET A 91 6.96 -3.67 5.06
N GLN A 92 7.06 -2.59 4.28
CA GLN A 92 6.33 -1.35 4.57
C GLN A 92 4.82 -1.58 4.60
N PHE A 93 4.29 -2.37 3.67
CA PHE A 93 2.87 -2.77 3.66
C PHE A 93 2.48 -3.55 4.91
N TYR A 94 3.29 -4.55 5.28
CA TYR A 94 3.05 -5.37 6.47
C TYR A 94 3.01 -4.53 7.77
N TYR A 95 3.94 -3.58 7.92
CA TYR A 95 3.97 -2.70 9.08
C TYR A 95 2.79 -1.72 9.07
N LEU A 96 2.39 -1.22 7.89
CA LEU A 96 1.19 -0.38 7.77
C LEU A 96 -0.06 -1.13 8.25
N GLY A 97 -0.22 -2.40 7.85
CA GLY A 97 -1.33 -3.24 8.29
C GLY A 97 -1.27 -3.63 9.78
N SER A 98 -0.08 -3.59 10.39
CA SER A 98 0.08 -3.79 11.85
C SER A 98 -0.32 -2.55 12.64
N ASP A 99 -0.02 -1.35 12.11
CA ASP A 99 -0.40 -0.06 12.68
C ASP A 99 -1.93 0.15 12.68
N VAL A 100 -2.66 -0.49 11.76
CA VAL A 100 -4.14 -0.49 11.74
C VAL A 100 -4.74 -1.26 12.93
N ARG A 101 -4.09 -2.32 13.43
CA ARG A 101 -4.66 -3.21 14.47
C ARG A 101 -4.53 -2.68 15.90
N VAL A 102 -3.77 -1.60 16.09
CA VAL A 102 -3.45 -1.02 17.40
C VAL A 102 -4.44 0.08 17.80
N TYR A 103 -5.33 0.50 16.89
CA TYR A 103 -6.38 1.51 17.10
C TYR A 103 -7.77 0.88 16.95
#